data_AF-A0A838EPS0-F1
#
_entry.id   AF-A0A838EPS0-F1
#
_cell.length_a   1.000
_cell.length_b   1.000
_cell.length_c   1.000
_cell.angle_alpha   90.00
_cell.angle_beta   90.00
_cell.angle_gamma   90.00
#
_symmetry.space_group_name_H-M   'P 1'
#
loop_
_entity.id
_entity.type
_entity.pdbx_description
1 polymer ?
#
loop_
_entity_poly.entity_id
_entity_poly.type
_entity_poly.pdbx_seq_one_letter_code
_entity_poly.pdbx_strand_id
1 'polypeptide(L)'
;MATKNRQATISINGTIYYTAQKAQEVLDMTYSGLKYQVSIGNIKSEIPKGRRQSYYRAKDVEQVATDLKSFSIHRRNKPTQFIRVTTKEEMEKCMEISRALFGSERGDIEKHMKIIKKNPDTYFMIKDEDQTIGYTAIWPVKPEKINNLLAQTIPVKISPEDIEAFKEGKNLDIYINVIGVKPGFTREEKRYYGSRLISGLVEVIISLGEKGISIGTIAARSNMPDGIRIMKGIGFTEIEPITPERRTFIINIKESGIPFVRKYKQALQTYQESHPINVA
;
A
#
# COMPACT_ATOMS: atom_id res chain seq x y z
N MET A 1 -25.27 -5.23 30.00
CA MET A 1 -25.38 -6.31 28.98
C MET A 1 -24.19 -7.24 29.13
N ALA A 2 -24.39 -8.49 29.50
CA ALA A 2 -23.31 -9.46 29.66
C ALA A 2 -22.79 -9.91 28.28
N THR A 3 -21.56 -9.56 27.94
CA THR A 3 -20.88 -10.03 26.74
C THR A 3 -20.67 -11.54 26.89
N LYS A 4 -21.50 -12.36 26.22
CA LYS A 4 -21.32 -13.81 26.18
C LYS A 4 -19.90 -14.11 25.68
N ASN A 5 -19.05 -14.62 26.56
CA ASN A 5 -17.70 -15.06 26.26
C ASN A 5 -17.80 -16.18 25.22
N ARG A 6 -17.59 -15.86 23.93
CA ARG A 6 -17.57 -16.88 22.88
C ARG A 6 -16.29 -17.68 23.06
N GLN A 7 -16.41 -19.00 23.13
CA GLN A 7 -15.25 -19.89 23.19
C GLN A 7 -14.35 -19.63 21.97
N ALA A 8 -13.06 -19.36 22.22
CA ALA A 8 -12.09 -19.03 21.18
C ALA A 8 -11.74 -20.23 20.29
N THR A 9 -12.04 -21.45 20.76
CA THR A 9 -11.75 -22.73 20.12
C THR A 9 -12.97 -23.67 20.20
N ILE A 10 -13.08 -24.61 19.26
CA ILE A 10 -14.06 -25.71 19.30
C ILE A 10 -13.38 -27.02 18.89
N SER A 11 -13.96 -28.16 19.28
CA SER A 11 -13.55 -29.48 18.80
C SER A 11 -14.61 -30.05 17.85
N ILE A 12 -14.20 -30.45 16.65
CA ILE A 12 -15.05 -31.13 15.66
C ILE A 12 -14.38 -32.47 15.36
N ASN A 13 -15.04 -33.58 15.69
CA ASN A 13 -14.52 -34.95 15.50
C ASN A 13 -13.10 -35.13 16.09
N GLY A 14 -12.85 -34.57 17.27
CA GLY A 14 -11.55 -34.63 17.95
C GLY A 14 -10.48 -33.69 17.38
N THR A 15 -10.77 -32.94 16.31
CA THR A 15 -9.86 -31.94 15.76
C THR A 15 -10.19 -30.56 16.33
N ILE A 16 -9.16 -29.83 16.79
CA ILE A 16 -9.30 -28.48 17.34
C ILE A 16 -9.37 -27.46 16.20
N TYR A 17 -10.33 -26.53 16.29
CA TYR A 17 -10.47 -25.40 15.40
C TYR A 17 -10.51 -24.08 16.16
N TYR A 18 -9.96 -23.04 15.55
CA TYR A 18 -9.96 -21.65 16.01
C TYR A 18 -11.12 -20.87 15.39
N THR A 19 -11.66 -19.92 16.14
CA THR A 19 -12.47 -18.84 15.59
C THR A 19 -11.63 -17.95 14.66
N ALA A 20 -12.27 -17.17 13.78
CA ALA A 20 -11.57 -16.20 12.93
C ALA A 20 -10.68 -15.25 13.75
N GLN A 21 -11.22 -14.74 14.86
CA GLN A 21 -10.48 -13.84 15.75
C GLN A 21 -9.23 -14.52 16.32
N LYS A 22 -9.36 -15.74 16.85
CA LYS A 22 -8.21 -16.46 17.41
C LYS A 22 -7.16 -16.79 16.34
N ALA A 23 -7.59 -17.18 15.14
CA ALA A 23 -6.68 -17.43 14.04
C ALA A 23 -5.93 -16.16 13.61
N GLN A 24 -6.62 -15.02 13.53
CA GLN A 24 -5.99 -13.72 13.24
C GLN A 24 -4.97 -13.32 14.31
N GLU A 25 -5.27 -13.57 15.59
CA GLU A 25 -4.35 -13.32 16.71
C GLU A 25 -3.10 -14.19 16.62
N VAL A 26 -3.25 -15.49 16.36
CA VAL A 26 -2.11 -16.43 16.25
C VAL A 26 -1.20 -16.08 15.07
N LEU A 27 -1.79 -15.64 13.97
CA LEU A 27 -1.09 -15.33 12.72
C LEU A 27 -0.61 -13.88 12.61
N ASP A 28 -1.00 -13.00 13.55
CA ASP A 28 -0.77 -11.55 13.48
C ASP A 28 -1.18 -10.93 12.12
N MET A 29 -2.38 -11.29 11.63
CA MET A 29 -2.87 -10.84 10.32
C MET A 29 -4.34 -10.41 10.30
N THR A 30 -4.70 -9.68 9.24
CA THR A 30 -6.08 -9.24 8.99
C THR A 30 -6.97 -10.42 8.59
N TYR A 31 -8.29 -10.22 8.68
CA TYR A 31 -9.26 -11.22 8.23
C TYR A 31 -9.15 -11.50 6.72
N SER A 32 -8.80 -10.50 5.91
CA SER A 32 -8.50 -10.68 4.48
C SER A 32 -7.27 -11.56 4.28
N GLY A 33 -6.21 -11.37 5.06
CA GLY A 33 -5.03 -12.25 5.06
C GLY A 33 -5.38 -13.68 5.43
N LEU A 34 -6.19 -13.88 6.47
CA LEU A 34 -6.68 -15.21 6.86
C LEU A 34 -7.50 -15.87 5.75
N LYS A 35 -8.43 -15.13 5.13
CA LYS A 35 -9.21 -15.61 3.98
C LYS A 35 -8.33 -16.00 2.80
N TYR A 36 -7.28 -15.23 2.53
CA TYR A 36 -6.32 -15.55 1.48
C TYR A 36 -5.62 -16.89 1.76
N GLN A 37 -5.13 -17.12 2.98
CA GLN A 37 -4.49 -18.39 3.36
C GLN A 37 -5.43 -19.60 3.20
N VAL A 38 -6.72 -19.42 3.49
CA VAL A 38 -7.74 -20.45 3.24
C VAL A 38 -7.95 -20.68 1.75
N SER A 39 -8.04 -19.59 0.96
CA SER A 39 -8.30 -19.69 -0.48
C SER A 39 -7.18 -20.40 -1.25
N ILE A 40 -5.93 -20.33 -0.77
CA ILE A 40 -4.78 -21.02 -1.36
C ILE A 40 -4.53 -22.40 -0.74
N GLY A 41 -5.41 -22.87 0.15
CA GLY A 41 -5.34 -24.21 0.72
C GLY A 41 -4.39 -24.39 1.90
N ASN A 42 -3.71 -23.33 2.36
CA ASN A 42 -2.78 -23.41 3.49
C ASN A 42 -3.49 -23.62 4.83
N ILE A 43 -4.74 -23.15 4.97
CA ILE A 43 -5.54 -23.30 6.19
C ILE A 43 -6.87 -23.94 5.85
N LYS A 44 -7.16 -25.11 6.43
CA LYS A 44 -8.48 -25.73 6.29
C LYS A 44 -9.51 -24.99 7.13
N SER A 45 -10.64 -24.63 6.51
CA SER A 45 -11.79 -24.04 7.21
C SER A 45 -13.02 -24.94 7.13
N GLU A 46 -13.85 -24.95 8.18
CA GLU A 46 -15.08 -25.74 8.27
C GLU A 46 -16.20 -24.92 8.91
N ILE A 47 -17.45 -25.12 8.45
CA ILE A 47 -18.66 -24.53 9.04
C ILE A 47 -19.42 -25.64 9.76
N PRO A 48 -19.38 -25.73 11.11
CA PRO A 48 -20.10 -26.75 11.84
C PRO A 48 -21.61 -26.70 11.59
N LYS A 49 -22.28 -27.85 11.64
CA LYS A 49 -23.74 -27.95 11.48
C LYS A 49 -24.44 -27.01 12.47
N GLY A 50 -25.32 -26.14 11.97
CA GLY A 50 -26.06 -25.16 12.76
C GLY A 50 -25.29 -23.88 13.10
N ARG A 51 -24.08 -23.67 12.57
CA ARG A 51 -23.33 -22.42 12.69
C ARG A 51 -23.33 -21.65 11.37
N ARG A 52 -23.20 -20.32 11.48
CA ARG A 52 -23.10 -19.40 10.32
C ARG A 52 -21.67 -18.93 10.04
N GLN A 53 -20.72 -19.28 10.90
CA GLN A 53 -19.34 -18.79 10.85
C GLN A 53 -18.38 -19.96 10.62
N SER A 54 -17.36 -19.73 9.81
CA SER A 54 -16.26 -20.68 9.60
C SER A 54 -15.32 -20.73 10.81
N TYR A 55 -14.78 -21.91 11.06
CA TYR A 55 -13.73 -22.19 12.01
C TYR A 55 -12.52 -22.74 11.26
N TYR A 56 -11.32 -22.49 11.77
CA TYR A 56 -10.05 -22.73 11.07
C TYR A 56 -9.26 -23.78 11.83
N ARG A 57 -8.81 -24.84 11.16
CA ARG A 57 -8.11 -25.95 11.83
C ARG A 57 -6.85 -25.44 12.54
N ALA A 58 -6.76 -25.67 13.85
CA ALA A 58 -5.74 -25.06 14.69
C ALA A 58 -4.32 -25.43 14.24
N LYS A 59 -4.09 -26.72 13.93
CA LYS A 59 -2.81 -27.22 13.43
C LYS A 59 -2.32 -26.49 12.19
N ASP A 60 -3.21 -26.22 11.23
CA ASP A 60 -2.85 -25.56 9.98
C ASP A 60 -2.50 -24.08 10.25
N VAL A 61 -3.28 -23.41 11.12
CA VAL A 61 -3.00 -22.04 11.57
C VAL A 61 -1.64 -21.94 12.26
N GLU A 62 -1.31 -22.88 13.15
CA GLU A 62 -0.04 -22.92 13.88
C GLU A 62 1.14 -23.24 12.98
N GLN A 63 0.96 -24.12 11.99
CA GLN A 63 1.98 -24.41 10.99
C GLN A 63 2.31 -23.15 10.19
N VAL A 64 1.29 -22.46 9.67
CA VAL A 64 1.50 -21.18 8.96
C VAL A 64 2.17 -20.17 9.87
N ALA A 65 1.77 -20.05 11.14
CA ALA A 65 2.44 -19.14 12.09
C ALA A 65 3.92 -19.49 12.29
N THR A 66 4.26 -20.77 12.34
CA THR A 66 5.64 -21.26 12.49
C THR A 66 6.47 -20.98 11.25
N ASP A 67 5.91 -21.21 10.07
CA ASP A 67 6.56 -20.94 8.78
C ASP A 67 6.84 -19.45 8.63
N LEU A 68 5.89 -18.60 9.00
CA LEU A 68 6.05 -17.14 9.00
C LEU A 68 7.19 -16.69 9.91
N LYS A 69 7.26 -17.21 11.15
CA LYS A 69 8.33 -16.88 12.11
C LYS A 69 9.70 -17.35 11.64
N SER A 70 9.79 -18.57 11.11
CA SER A 70 11.05 -19.12 10.58
C SER A 70 11.56 -18.28 9.41
N PHE A 71 10.64 -17.79 8.57
CA PHE A 71 10.96 -16.85 7.49
C PHE A 71 11.57 -15.55 8.02
N SER A 72 10.99 -14.97 9.08
CA SER A 72 11.43 -13.69 9.67
C SER A 72 12.87 -13.72 10.19
N ILE A 73 13.30 -14.85 10.76
CA ILE A 73 14.63 -14.99 11.39
C ILE A 73 15.74 -15.01 10.32
N HIS A 74 15.52 -15.67 9.19
CA HIS A 74 16.53 -15.82 8.13
C HIS A 74 16.78 -14.55 7.33
N ARG A 75 15.83 -13.60 7.30
CA ARG A 75 15.89 -12.38 6.48
C ARG A 75 16.78 -11.25 7.02
N ARG A 76 17.24 -11.31 8.27
CA ARG A 76 17.98 -10.19 8.90
C ARG A 76 19.36 -9.89 8.27
N ASN A 77 19.84 -10.70 7.32
CA ASN A 77 21.20 -10.60 6.79
C ASN A 77 21.33 -9.98 5.40
N LYS A 78 20.24 -9.70 4.67
CA LYS A 78 20.31 -9.08 3.33
C LYS A 78 19.52 -7.77 3.27
N PRO A 79 20.05 -6.73 2.59
CA PRO A 79 19.35 -5.46 2.47
C PRO A 79 18.16 -5.58 1.51
N THR A 80 17.01 -5.07 1.92
CA THR A 80 15.84 -4.92 1.04
C THR A 80 16.15 -3.95 -0.10
N GLN A 81 15.74 -4.29 -1.32
CA GLN A 81 15.90 -3.45 -2.50
C GLN A 81 14.59 -2.73 -2.83
N PHE A 82 14.65 -1.43 -3.10
CA PHE A 82 13.52 -0.65 -3.64
C PHE A 82 13.78 -0.43 -5.13
N ILE A 83 12.92 -0.95 -6.00
CA ILE A 83 13.13 -0.97 -7.45
C ILE A 83 11.87 -0.56 -8.21
N ARG A 84 12.06 -0.03 -9.42
CA ARG A 84 10.98 0.24 -10.37
C ARG A 84 10.39 -1.06 -10.88
N VAL A 85 9.08 -1.07 -11.11
CA VAL A 85 8.41 -2.14 -11.86
C VAL A 85 8.57 -1.85 -13.34
N THR A 86 9.16 -2.80 -14.08
CA THR A 86 9.47 -2.61 -15.50
C THR A 86 8.87 -3.68 -16.40
N THR A 87 8.53 -4.85 -15.84
CA THR A 87 7.98 -5.97 -16.61
C THR A 87 6.55 -6.33 -16.21
N LYS A 88 5.91 -7.13 -17.06
CA LYS A 88 4.58 -7.68 -16.80
C LYS A 88 4.58 -8.64 -15.62
N GLU A 89 5.58 -9.51 -15.49
CA GLU A 89 5.68 -10.46 -14.37
C GLU A 89 5.83 -9.72 -13.03
N GLU A 90 6.56 -8.60 -13.03
CA GLU A 90 6.72 -7.76 -11.84
C GLU A 90 5.40 -7.08 -11.44
N MET A 91 4.63 -6.61 -12.42
CA MET A 91 3.29 -6.06 -12.20
C MET A 91 2.31 -7.13 -11.69
N GLU A 92 2.38 -8.36 -12.20
CA GLU A 92 1.59 -9.49 -11.70
C GLU A 92 1.81 -9.73 -10.20
N LYS A 93 3.06 -9.72 -9.76
CA LYS A 93 3.41 -9.80 -8.32
C LYS A 93 2.82 -8.64 -7.51
N CYS A 94 2.82 -7.42 -8.05
CA CYS A 94 2.18 -6.28 -7.41
C CYS A 94 0.65 -6.47 -7.29
N MET A 95 0.01 -7.01 -8.34
CA MET A 95 -1.42 -7.29 -8.36
C MET A 95 -1.82 -8.44 -7.44
N GLU A 96 -0.97 -9.45 -7.24
CA GLU A 96 -1.14 -10.46 -6.19
C GLU A 96 -1.18 -9.84 -4.80
N ILE A 97 -0.22 -8.97 -4.48
CA ILE A 97 -0.17 -8.28 -3.19
C ILE A 97 -1.41 -7.40 -3.02
N SER A 98 -1.81 -6.67 -4.07
CA SER A 98 -3.03 -5.86 -4.09
C SER A 98 -4.28 -6.69 -3.75
N ARG A 99 -4.47 -7.83 -4.42
CA ARG A 99 -5.61 -8.72 -4.20
C ARG A 99 -5.61 -9.28 -2.78
N ALA A 100 -4.44 -9.67 -2.27
CA ALA A 100 -4.32 -10.18 -0.91
C ALA A 100 -4.64 -9.12 0.16
N LEU A 101 -4.32 -7.85 -0.11
CA LEU A 101 -4.60 -6.74 0.81
C LEU A 101 -6.05 -6.26 0.77
N PHE A 102 -6.60 -6.09 -0.44
CA PHE A 102 -7.85 -5.37 -0.65
C PHE A 102 -9.04 -6.26 -1.06
N GLY A 103 -8.80 -7.54 -1.38
CA GLY A 103 -9.84 -8.52 -1.67
C GLY A 103 -10.56 -8.35 -3.02
N SER A 104 -10.19 -7.37 -3.84
CA SER A 104 -10.75 -7.14 -5.17
C SER A 104 -9.65 -6.95 -6.21
N GLU A 105 -9.94 -7.30 -7.46
CA GLU A 105 -9.08 -6.92 -8.59
C GLU A 105 -9.05 -5.40 -8.72
N ARG A 106 -7.84 -4.83 -8.82
CA ARG A 106 -7.61 -3.37 -8.88
C ARG A 106 -7.33 -2.85 -10.28
N GLY A 107 -7.72 -3.60 -11.30
CA GLY A 107 -7.51 -3.23 -12.70
C GLY A 107 -6.94 -4.37 -13.51
N ASP A 108 -6.70 -4.06 -14.78
CA ASP A 108 -6.09 -4.94 -15.76
C ASP A 108 -4.60 -4.62 -15.85
N ILE A 109 -3.76 -5.65 -15.86
CA ILE A 109 -2.30 -5.54 -15.96
C ILE A 109 -1.91 -4.69 -17.16
N GLU A 110 -2.58 -4.84 -18.31
CA GLU A 110 -2.28 -4.07 -19.52
C GLU A 110 -2.52 -2.57 -19.33
N LYS A 111 -3.51 -2.18 -18.52
CA LYS A 111 -3.75 -0.78 -18.16
C LYS A 111 -2.62 -0.24 -17.29
N HIS A 112 -2.14 -1.02 -16.33
CA HIS A 112 -1.01 -0.64 -15.49
C HIS A 112 0.29 -0.53 -16.30
N MET A 113 0.52 -1.44 -17.26
CA MET A 113 1.69 -1.39 -18.14
C MET A 113 1.65 -0.18 -19.10
N LYS A 114 0.46 0.23 -19.58
CA LYS A 114 0.31 1.50 -20.32
C LYS A 114 0.72 2.71 -19.47
N ILE A 115 0.39 2.70 -18.18
CA ILE A 115 0.80 3.77 -17.24
C ILE A 115 2.33 3.77 -17.08
N ILE A 116 2.95 2.61 -16.86
CA ILE A 116 4.42 2.48 -16.73
C ILE A 116 5.12 2.94 -18.01
N LYS A 117 4.63 2.53 -19.19
CA LYS A 117 5.21 2.95 -20.47
C LYS A 117 5.17 4.47 -20.65
N LYS A 118 4.10 5.11 -20.19
CA LYS A 118 3.96 6.58 -20.21
C LYS A 118 4.84 7.24 -19.14
N ASN A 119 4.96 6.60 -17.97
CA ASN A 119 5.67 7.12 -16.80
C ASN A 119 6.37 5.98 -16.03
N PRO A 120 7.67 5.74 -16.28
CA PRO A 120 8.43 4.71 -15.59
C PRO A 120 8.53 4.91 -14.07
N ASP A 121 8.36 6.14 -13.59
CA ASP A 121 8.42 6.53 -12.19
C ASP A 121 7.04 6.44 -11.46
N THR A 122 6.19 5.48 -11.82
CA THR A 122 4.84 5.34 -11.24
C THR A 122 4.64 4.12 -10.34
N TYR A 123 5.37 3.04 -10.56
CA TYR A 123 5.25 1.80 -9.79
C TYR A 123 6.60 1.36 -9.28
N PHE A 124 6.64 1.03 -8.00
CA PHE A 124 7.82 0.57 -7.32
C PHE A 124 7.47 -0.60 -6.42
N MET A 125 8.42 -1.50 -6.24
CA MET A 125 8.29 -2.60 -5.30
C MET A 125 9.53 -2.73 -4.44
N ILE A 126 9.33 -3.37 -3.29
CA ILE A 126 10.43 -3.84 -2.47
C ILE A 126 10.63 -5.33 -2.68
N LYS A 127 11.88 -5.72 -2.93
CA LYS A 127 12.32 -7.11 -2.91
C LYS A 127 13.14 -7.36 -1.64
N ASP A 128 12.89 -8.50 -1.03
CA ASP A 128 13.73 -9.07 0.00
C ASP A 128 14.12 -10.46 -0.48
N GLU A 129 15.41 -10.61 -0.79
CA GLU A 129 15.91 -11.70 -1.64
C GLU A 129 15.15 -11.75 -2.98
N ASP A 130 14.68 -12.92 -3.39
CA ASP A 130 13.94 -13.12 -4.64
C ASP A 130 12.43 -12.85 -4.51
N GLN A 131 11.97 -12.47 -3.31
CA GLN A 131 10.56 -12.30 -3.02
C GLN A 131 10.13 -10.83 -3.06
N THR A 132 9.06 -10.55 -3.82
CA THR A 132 8.37 -9.26 -3.73
C THR A 132 7.56 -9.18 -2.44
N ILE A 133 7.91 -8.21 -1.59
CA ILE A 133 7.37 -8.08 -0.23
C ILE A 133 6.25 -7.04 -0.15
N GLY A 134 6.33 -6.01 -0.97
CA GLY A 134 5.41 -4.90 -0.96
C GLY A 134 5.61 -4.03 -2.18
N TYR A 135 4.66 -3.14 -2.41
CA TYR A 135 4.71 -2.23 -3.55
C TYR A 135 4.03 -0.91 -3.21
N THR A 136 4.41 0.11 -3.96
CA THR A 136 3.84 1.45 -3.91
C THR A 136 3.61 1.97 -5.32
N ALA A 137 2.60 2.81 -5.50
CA ALA A 137 2.37 3.50 -6.75
C ALA A 137 1.99 4.97 -6.54
N ILE A 138 2.60 5.84 -7.33
CA ILE A 138 2.25 7.24 -7.45
C ILE A 138 1.81 7.56 -8.87
N TRP A 139 0.73 8.31 -9.00
CA TRP A 139 0.21 8.72 -10.29
C TRP A 139 0.22 10.25 -10.39
N PRO A 140 0.92 10.85 -11.36
CA PRO A 140 0.72 12.26 -11.69
C PRO A 140 -0.66 12.41 -12.32
N VAL A 141 -1.61 13.03 -11.63
CA VAL A 141 -3.00 13.12 -12.08
C VAL A 141 -3.32 14.52 -12.59
N LYS A 142 -4.29 14.62 -13.48
CA LYS A 142 -4.84 15.92 -13.90
C LYS A 142 -5.42 16.68 -12.70
N PRO A 143 -5.34 18.03 -12.69
CA PRO A 143 -5.90 18.85 -11.61
C PRO A 143 -7.38 18.59 -11.34
N GLU A 144 -8.18 18.33 -12.38
CA GLU A 144 -9.60 17.99 -12.23
C GLU A 144 -9.81 16.72 -11.38
N LYS A 145 -8.89 15.75 -11.43
CA LYS A 145 -8.99 14.49 -10.70
C LYS A 145 -8.51 14.63 -9.27
N ILE A 146 -7.48 15.44 -9.01
CA ILE A 146 -7.12 15.77 -7.63
C ILE A 146 -8.26 16.52 -6.97
N ASN A 147 -8.87 17.51 -7.63
CA ASN A 147 -9.98 18.27 -7.06
C ASN A 147 -11.18 17.38 -6.73
N ASN A 148 -11.51 16.41 -7.58
CA ASN A 148 -12.53 15.40 -7.27
C ASN A 148 -12.12 14.51 -6.08
N LEU A 149 -10.84 14.18 -5.96
CA LEU A 149 -10.31 13.45 -4.81
C LEU A 149 -10.47 14.26 -3.52
N LEU A 150 -10.15 15.55 -3.55
CA LEU A 150 -10.23 16.47 -2.42
C LEU A 150 -11.68 16.83 -2.05
N ALA A 151 -12.56 16.98 -3.03
CA ALA A 151 -13.99 17.15 -2.85
C ALA A 151 -14.70 15.89 -2.31
N GLN A 152 -13.97 14.78 -2.17
CA GLN A 152 -14.45 13.51 -1.66
C GLN A 152 -15.65 12.96 -2.44
N THR A 153 -15.74 13.28 -3.74
CA THR A 153 -16.81 12.77 -4.61
C THR A 153 -16.68 11.24 -4.77
N ILE A 154 -17.85 10.58 -4.81
CA ILE A 154 -17.98 9.11 -4.84
C ILE A 154 -17.56 8.58 -6.23
N PRO A 155 -17.16 7.30 -6.31
CA PRO A 155 -15.76 6.90 -6.39
C PRO A 155 -15.01 7.60 -7.54
N VAL A 156 -13.89 8.25 -7.22
CA VAL A 156 -12.98 8.80 -8.23
C VAL A 156 -12.31 7.65 -8.98
N LYS A 157 -12.85 7.34 -10.16
CA LYS A 157 -12.21 6.44 -11.11
C LYS A 157 -11.12 7.24 -11.83
N ILE A 158 -9.87 6.81 -11.67
CA ILE A 158 -8.72 7.35 -12.39
C ILE A 158 -8.35 6.32 -13.45
N SER A 159 -8.46 6.70 -14.72
CA SER A 159 -8.06 5.87 -15.84
C SER A 159 -6.65 6.24 -16.33
N PRO A 160 -6.01 5.44 -17.20
CA PRO A 160 -4.69 5.79 -17.75
C PRO A 160 -4.64 7.15 -18.46
N GLU A 161 -5.77 7.61 -19.01
CA GLU A 161 -5.90 8.90 -19.70
C GLU A 161 -5.92 10.10 -18.73
N ASP A 162 -6.23 9.85 -17.46
CA ASP A 162 -6.20 10.84 -16.37
C ASP A 162 -4.79 11.04 -15.79
N ILE A 163 -3.86 10.16 -16.17
CA ILE A 163 -2.49 10.17 -15.67
C ILE A 163 -1.62 10.96 -16.64
N GLU A 164 -1.03 12.04 -16.16
CA GLU A 164 -0.16 12.94 -16.91
C GLU A 164 1.23 12.37 -17.08
N ALA A 165 2.03 12.93 -17.99
CA ALA A 165 3.45 12.59 -18.05
C ALA A 165 4.25 13.43 -17.04
N PHE A 166 5.23 12.86 -16.35
CA PHE A 166 6.24 13.63 -15.62
C PHE A 166 7.10 14.39 -16.63
N LYS A 167 6.71 15.63 -16.92
CA LYS A 167 7.41 16.53 -17.85
C LYS A 167 7.90 17.77 -17.12
N GLU A 168 9.12 18.17 -17.46
CA GLU A 168 9.75 19.40 -17.01
C GLU A 168 8.82 20.61 -17.26
N GLY A 169 8.85 21.59 -16.36
CA GLY A 169 8.09 22.83 -16.48
C GLY A 169 6.59 22.69 -16.27
N LYS A 170 6.05 21.47 -16.17
CA LYS A 170 4.64 21.23 -15.85
C LYS A 170 4.45 21.13 -14.34
N ASN A 171 3.48 21.87 -13.81
CA ASN A 171 2.99 21.69 -12.46
C ASN A 171 1.98 20.54 -12.41
N LEU A 172 2.23 19.54 -11.57
CA LEU A 172 1.46 18.30 -11.46
C LEU A 172 0.99 18.09 -10.02
N ASP A 173 -0.10 17.36 -9.86
CA ASP A 173 -0.49 16.81 -8.56
C ASP A 173 -0.25 15.30 -8.55
N ILE A 174 0.18 14.77 -7.42
CA ILE A 174 0.46 13.35 -7.25
C ILE A 174 -0.62 12.70 -6.39
N TYR A 175 -1.14 11.57 -6.87
CA TYR A 175 -1.97 10.67 -6.08
C TYR A 175 -1.18 9.42 -5.70
N ILE A 176 -0.99 9.18 -4.41
CA ILE A 176 -0.47 7.91 -3.90
C ILE A 176 -1.61 6.89 -3.97
N ASN A 177 -1.57 6.05 -5.00
CA ASN A 177 -2.63 5.07 -5.26
C ASN A 177 -2.61 3.93 -4.24
N VAL A 178 -1.42 3.48 -3.86
CA VAL A 178 -1.24 2.35 -2.95
C VAL A 178 0.12 2.42 -2.29
N ILE A 179 0.15 2.02 -1.03
CA ILE A 179 1.34 1.56 -0.31
C ILE A 179 0.88 0.29 0.41
N GLY A 180 1.53 -0.82 0.15
CA GLY A 180 1.09 -2.11 0.68
C GLY A 180 2.24 -3.08 0.87
N VAL A 181 2.27 -3.71 2.04
CA VAL A 181 3.14 -4.84 2.34
C VAL A 181 2.28 -6.10 2.33
N LYS A 182 2.74 -7.16 1.67
CA LYS A 182 2.05 -8.45 1.57
C LYS A 182 1.60 -8.94 2.96
N PRO A 183 0.40 -9.54 3.10
CA PRO A 183 -0.01 -10.13 4.37
C PRO A 183 0.89 -11.33 4.75
N GLY A 184 0.84 -11.73 6.02
CA GLY A 184 1.66 -12.81 6.56
C GLY A 184 2.89 -12.35 7.34
N PHE A 185 3.35 -11.11 7.16
CA PHE A 185 4.42 -10.57 8.00
C PHE A 185 3.93 -10.15 9.38
N THR A 186 4.80 -10.30 10.37
CA THR A 186 4.60 -9.75 11.72
C THR A 186 4.45 -8.23 11.66
N ARG A 187 3.87 -7.64 12.71
CA ARG A 187 3.73 -6.19 12.83
C ARG A 187 5.06 -5.44 12.72
N GLU A 188 6.13 -5.97 13.27
CA GLU A 188 7.46 -5.37 13.23
C GLU A 188 8.03 -5.36 11.80
N GLU A 189 7.95 -6.50 11.11
CA GLU A 189 8.35 -6.61 9.70
C GLU A 189 7.52 -5.71 8.80
N LYS A 190 6.20 -5.65 8.97
CA LYS A 190 5.34 -4.74 8.20
C LYS A 190 5.74 -3.28 8.39
N ARG A 191 6.11 -2.89 9.62
CA ARG A 191 6.63 -1.55 9.90
C ARG A 191 7.94 -1.30 9.19
N TYR A 192 8.87 -2.25 9.26
CA TYR A 192 10.16 -2.18 8.58
C TYR A 192 9.98 -2.06 7.05
N TYR A 193 9.26 -2.98 6.42
CA TYR A 193 9.00 -2.93 4.98
C TYR A 193 8.20 -1.71 4.54
N GLY A 194 7.22 -1.30 5.36
CA GLY A 194 6.47 -0.07 5.15
C GLY A 194 7.38 1.16 5.16
N SER A 195 8.33 1.25 6.12
CA SER A 195 9.28 2.35 6.16
C SER A 195 10.25 2.33 4.98
N ARG A 196 10.64 1.15 4.48
CA ARG A 196 11.45 1.02 3.25
C ARG A 196 10.70 1.52 2.02
N LEU A 197 9.42 1.16 1.85
CA LEU A 197 8.57 1.68 0.77
C LEU A 197 8.42 3.21 0.82
N ILE A 198 8.19 3.76 2.02
CA ILE A 198 8.07 5.21 2.21
C ILE A 198 9.39 5.92 1.91
N SER A 199 10.51 5.38 2.38
CA SER A 199 11.83 5.98 2.17
C SER A 199 12.16 6.03 0.67
N GLY A 200 11.97 4.92 -0.04
CA GLY A 200 12.17 4.88 -1.49
C GLY A 200 11.21 5.82 -2.24
N LEU A 201 9.95 5.93 -1.79
CA LEU A 201 9.01 6.89 -2.38
C LEU A 201 9.44 8.35 -2.16
N VAL A 202 9.97 8.66 -0.99
CA VAL A 202 10.53 9.99 -0.68
C VAL A 202 11.70 10.32 -1.61
N GLU A 203 12.61 9.37 -1.84
CA GLU A 203 13.72 9.52 -2.78
C GLU A 203 13.23 9.78 -4.20
N VAL A 204 12.19 9.04 -4.64
CA VAL A 204 11.54 9.28 -5.94
C VAL A 204 10.99 10.70 -6.01
N ILE A 205 10.26 11.18 -5.00
CA ILE A 205 9.70 12.54 -4.99
C ILE A 205 10.82 13.59 -5.08
N ILE A 206 11.91 13.44 -4.33
CA ILE A 206 13.06 14.35 -4.41
C ILE A 206 13.66 14.32 -5.82
N SER A 207 13.85 13.13 -6.41
CA SER A 207 14.39 12.98 -7.76
C SER A 207 13.51 13.60 -8.85
N LEU A 208 12.20 13.76 -8.61
CA LEU A 208 11.33 14.51 -9.53
C LEU A 208 11.68 16.00 -9.51
N GLY A 209 12.02 16.56 -8.35
CA GLY A 209 12.52 17.94 -8.24
C GLY A 209 13.85 18.13 -8.99
N GLU A 210 14.77 17.17 -8.86
CA GLU A 210 16.05 17.15 -9.60
C GLU A 210 15.87 17.10 -11.13
N LYS A 211 14.69 16.71 -11.62
CA LYS A 211 14.32 16.66 -13.04
C LYS A 211 13.46 17.86 -13.47
N GLY A 212 13.32 18.89 -12.64
CA GLY A 212 12.50 20.06 -12.96
C GLY A 212 11.00 19.84 -12.91
N ILE A 213 10.52 18.78 -12.25
CA ILE A 213 9.10 18.48 -12.13
C ILE A 213 8.52 19.25 -10.93
N SER A 214 7.59 20.16 -11.21
CA SER A 214 6.86 20.88 -10.16
C SER A 214 5.66 20.07 -9.66
N ILE A 215 5.56 19.93 -8.35
CA ILE A 215 4.48 19.19 -7.67
C ILE A 215 3.71 20.21 -6.81
N GLY A 216 2.41 20.33 -7.04
CA GLY A 216 1.52 21.18 -6.24
C GLY A 216 1.07 20.49 -4.96
N THR A 217 0.42 19.34 -5.11
CA THR A 217 -0.19 18.58 -4.03
C THR A 217 0.20 17.10 -4.12
N ILE A 218 0.44 16.48 -2.97
CA ILE A 218 0.46 15.02 -2.84
C ILE A 218 -0.76 14.60 -2.05
N ALA A 219 -1.62 13.76 -2.63
CA ALA A 219 -2.83 13.27 -1.96
C ALA A 219 -2.85 11.75 -1.86
N ALA A 220 -3.55 11.25 -0.84
CA ALA A 220 -3.76 9.84 -0.64
C ALA A 220 -5.10 9.59 0.05
N ARG A 221 -5.62 8.36 -0.05
CA ARG A 221 -6.79 7.91 0.69
C ARG A 221 -6.48 6.64 1.46
N SER A 222 -7.01 6.53 2.67
CA SER A 222 -6.91 5.31 3.45
C SER A 222 -8.07 5.15 4.42
N ASN A 223 -8.57 3.93 4.54
CA ASN A 223 -9.51 3.51 5.58
C ASN A 223 -8.89 2.45 6.51
N MET A 224 -7.63 2.10 6.29
CA MET A 224 -6.92 1.08 7.06
C MET A 224 -6.19 1.77 8.23
N PRO A 225 -6.32 1.27 9.47
CA PRO A 225 -5.68 1.90 10.64
C PRO A 225 -4.17 2.13 10.49
N ASP A 226 -3.45 1.19 9.89
CA ASP A 226 -2.01 1.33 9.65
C ASP A 226 -1.70 2.36 8.57
N GLY A 227 -2.49 2.42 7.49
CA GLY A 227 -2.35 3.43 6.45
C GLY A 227 -2.60 4.84 6.98
N ILE A 228 -3.63 5.01 7.81
CA ILE A 228 -3.93 6.28 8.49
C ILE A 228 -2.77 6.70 9.40
N ARG A 229 -2.21 5.76 10.18
CA ARG A 229 -1.07 6.03 11.07
C ARG A 229 0.16 6.44 10.27
N ILE A 230 0.43 5.77 9.15
CA ILE A 230 1.52 6.11 8.23
C ILE A 230 1.36 7.53 7.69
N MET A 231 0.19 7.86 7.12
CA MET A 231 -0.07 9.18 6.53
C MET A 231 0.11 10.31 7.55
N LYS A 232 -0.40 10.13 8.77
CA LYS A 232 -0.19 11.09 9.86
C LYS A 232 1.28 11.18 10.28
N GLY A 233 1.97 10.04 10.40
CA GLY A 233 3.37 9.99 10.82
C GLY A 233 4.34 10.65 9.84
N ILE A 234 4.06 10.61 8.54
CA ILE A 234 4.87 11.28 7.51
C ILE A 234 4.46 12.75 7.29
N GLY A 235 3.45 13.24 7.99
CA GLY A 235 3.06 14.65 8.02
C GLY A 235 1.93 15.05 7.07
N PHE A 236 1.13 14.10 6.57
CA PHE A 236 -0.08 14.50 5.82
C PHE A 236 -1.10 15.15 6.75
N THR A 237 -1.75 16.19 6.24
CA THR A 237 -2.95 16.77 6.83
C THR A 237 -4.16 15.97 6.39
N GLU A 238 -4.96 15.55 7.34
CA GLU A 238 -6.26 14.94 7.04
C GLU A 238 -7.28 16.03 6.71
N ILE A 239 -8.00 15.86 5.61
CA ILE A 239 -9.15 16.70 5.27
C ILE A 239 -10.37 16.11 6.00
N GLU A 240 -11.19 16.98 6.59
CA GLU A 240 -12.42 16.60 7.28
C GLU A 240 -13.23 15.62 6.41
N PRO A 241 -13.46 14.38 6.87
CA PRO A 241 -14.12 13.38 6.06
C PRO A 241 -15.62 13.71 5.90
N ILE A 242 -16.12 13.67 4.67
CA ILE A 242 -17.56 13.69 4.38
C ILE A 242 -18.20 12.39 4.86
N THR A 243 -17.47 11.26 4.77
CA THR A 243 -17.92 9.97 5.32
C THR A 243 -16.83 9.29 6.15
N PRO A 244 -17.18 8.60 7.27
CA PRO A 244 -16.21 7.97 8.16
C PRO A 244 -15.32 6.91 7.48
N GLU A 245 -15.82 6.29 6.40
CA GLU A 245 -15.16 5.17 5.73
C GLU A 245 -14.06 5.61 4.76
N ARG A 246 -13.94 6.90 4.44
CA ARG A 246 -13.02 7.41 3.42
C ARG A 246 -12.30 8.67 3.88
N ARG A 247 -11.14 8.46 4.51
CA ARG A 247 -10.29 9.55 4.97
C ARG A 247 -9.33 9.95 3.86
N THR A 248 -9.31 11.24 3.54
CA THR A 248 -8.43 11.83 2.53
C THR A 248 -7.34 12.62 3.23
N PHE A 249 -6.12 12.46 2.74
CA PHE A 249 -4.92 13.04 3.31
C PHE A 249 -4.20 13.84 2.22
N ILE A 250 -3.65 15.00 2.56
CA ILE A 250 -2.88 15.84 1.65
C ILE A 250 -1.56 16.35 2.24
N ILE A 251 -0.62 16.63 1.36
CA ILE A 251 0.50 17.53 1.56
C ILE A 251 0.39 18.62 0.50
N ASN A 252 0.15 19.87 0.92
CA ASN A 252 0.34 21.04 0.07
C ASN A 252 1.84 21.33 0.01
N ILE A 253 2.46 21.15 -1.16
CA ILE A 253 3.91 21.29 -1.29
C ILE A 253 4.33 22.72 -0.96
N LYS A 254 3.62 23.73 -1.47
CA LYS A 254 3.96 25.15 -1.26
C LYS A 254 4.05 25.48 0.23
N GLU A 255 3.05 25.08 1.01
CA GLU A 255 2.92 25.44 2.44
C GLU A 255 3.67 24.49 3.37
N SER A 256 4.03 23.29 2.91
CA SER A 256 4.62 22.27 3.78
C SER A 256 6.09 22.56 4.13
N GLY A 257 6.39 22.43 5.43
CA GLY A 257 7.74 22.44 6.00
C GLY A 257 8.32 21.05 6.29
N ILE A 258 7.65 19.97 5.86
CA ILE A 258 8.10 18.59 6.12
C ILE A 258 9.52 18.40 5.55
N PRO A 259 10.45 17.73 6.27
CA PRO A 259 11.85 17.67 5.86
C PRO A 259 12.09 17.20 4.42
N PHE A 260 11.38 16.18 3.95
CA PHE A 260 11.57 15.70 2.58
C PHE A 260 10.98 16.67 1.54
N VAL A 261 9.92 17.40 1.87
CA VAL A 261 9.35 18.44 0.99
C VAL A 261 10.34 19.60 0.84
N ARG A 262 11.06 19.96 1.91
CA ARG A 262 12.14 20.96 1.83
C ARG A 262 13.26 20.49 0.91
N LYS A 263 13.69 19.23 1.01
CA LYS A 263 14.69 18.65 0.11
C LYS A 263 14.23 18.66 -1.35
N TYR A 264 12.99 18.27 -1.60
CA TYR A 264 12.38 18.35 -2.93
C TYR A 264 12.37 19.79 -3.48
N LYS A 265 11.92 20.77 -2.69
CA LYS A 265 11.91 22.20 -3.09
C LYS A 265 13.32 22.70 -3.44
N GLN A 266 14.31 22.33 -2.62
CA GLN A 266 15.71 22.68 -2.87
C GLN A 266 16.21 22.04 -4.18
N ALA A 267 15.93 20.76 -4.41
CA ALA A 267 16.29 20.08 -5.65
C ALA A 267 15.66 20.74 -6.89
N LEU A 268 14.37 21.09 -6.80
CA LEU A 268 13.67 21.81 -7.87
C LEU A 268 14.26 23.20 -8.12
N GLN A 269 14.59 23.94 -7.06
CA GLN A 269 15.20 25.26 -7.19
C GLN A 269 16.58 25.18 -7.88
N THR A 270 17.44 24.26 -7.45
CA THR A 270 18.74 24.03 -8.09
C THR A 270 18.59 23.70 -9.58
N TYR A 271 17.57 22.91 -9.93
CA TYR A 271 17.28 22.61 -11.33
C TYR A 271 16.90 23.88 -12.11
N GLN A 272 15.98 24.69 -11.57
CA GLN A 272 15.50 25.92 -12.20
C GLN A 272 16.59 26.98 -12.37
N GLU A 273 17.52 27.08 -11.42
CA GLU A 273 18.67 27.99 -11.50
C GLU A 273 19.68 27.56 -12.58
N SER A 274 19.84 26.25 -12.81
CA SER A 274 20.74 25.71 -13.83
C SER A 274 20.11 25.61 -15.22
N HIS A 275 18.78 25.63 -15.31
CA HIS A 275 18.00 25.54 -16.54
C HIS A 275 16.98 26.67 -16.61
N PRO A 276 17.41 27.94 -16.78
CA PRO A 276 16.50 29.06 -16.87
C PRO A 276 15.54 28.86 -18.04
N ILE A 277 14.26 28.67 -17.73
CA ILE A 277 13.22 28.55 -18.73
C ILE A 277 13.09 29.94 -19.37
N ASN A 278 13.49 30.06 -20.63
CA ASN A 278 13.19 31.24 -21.43
C ASN A 278 11.67 31.28 -21.64
N VAL A 279 10.99 32.04 -20.79
CA VAL A 279 9.57 32.35 -20.96
C VAL A 279 9.49 33.32 -22.14
N ALA A 280 9.29 32.77 -23.33
CA ALA A 280 8.97 33.51 -24.54
C ALA A 280 7.51 34.01 -24.50
#